data_AF-A0A0D1LXA4-F1
#
_entry.id   AF-A0A0D1LXA4-F1
#
_cell.length_a   1.000
_cell.length_b   1.000
_cell.length_c   1.000
_cell.angle_alpha   90.00
_cell.angle_beta   90.00
_cell.angle_gamma   90.00
#
_symmetry.space_group_name_H-M   'P 1'
#
loop_
_entity.id
_entity.type
_entity.pdbx_description
1 polymer ?
#
loop_
_entity_poly.entity_id
_entity_poly.type
_entity_poly.pdbx_seq_one_letter_code
_entity_poly.pdbx_strand_id
1 'polypeptide(L)' 'MKYAVISSFTLSGKTEVVLNVKISDMPNYKIALDDDGTRYNILRYTFPKVSGIPNASLLLDGNFTGNSIELLP' A
#
# COMPACT_ATOMS: atom_id res chain seq x y z
N MET A 1 1.78 11.24 0.27
CA MET A 1 0.39 11.38 -0.30
C MET A 1 -0.47 10.31 0.32
N LYS A 2 -1.68 10.65 0.75
CA LYS A 2 -2.58 9.75 1.49
C LYS A 2 -3.61 9.08 0.57
N TYR A 3 -3.79 7.78 0.73
CA TYR A 3 -4.64 6.93 -0.09
C TYR A 3 -5.59 6.12 0.78
N ALA A 4 -6.81 5.91 0.31
CA ALA A 4 -7.75 4.98 0.95
C ALA A 4 -7.34 3.53 0.66
N VAL A 5 -7.43 2.69 1.69
CA VAL A 5 -7.19 1.24 1.57
C VAL A 5 -8.47 0.57 1.10
N ILE A 6 -8.39 -0.15 -0.03
CA ILE A 6 -9.50 -0.98 -0.53
C ILE A 6 -9.60 -2.25 0.32
N SER A 7 -8.46 -2.89 0.55
CA SER A 7 -8.37 -4.11 1.33
C SER A 7 -6.96 -4.30 1.89
N SER A 8 -6.87 -5.07 2.97
CA SER A 8 -5.61 -5.49 3.56
C SER A 8 -5.69 -6.96 3.98
N PHE A 9 -4.65 -7.73 3.72
CA PHE A 9 -4.52 -9.12 4.15
C PHE A 9 -3.18 -9.36 4.83
N THR A 10 -3.21 -9.89 6.04
CA THR A 10 -2.02 -10.09 6.88
C THR A 10 -1.69 -11.57 7.04
N LEU A 11 -0.44 -11.93 6.75
CA LEU A 11 0.08 -13.27 6.94
C LEU A 11 1.53 -13.21 7.43
N SER A 12 1.83 -13.91 8.53
CA SER A 12 3.19 -14.07 9.06
C SER A 12 3.97 -12.74 9.24
N GLY A 13 3.32 -11.72 9.80
CA GLY A 13 3.96 -10.43 10.07
C GLY A 13 4.14 -9.53 8.85
N LYS A 14 3.47 -9.83 7.73
CA LYS A 14 3.47 -9.01 6.52
C LYS A 14 2.04 -8.74 6.11
N THR A 15 1.78 -7.54 5.62
CA THR A 15 0.45 -7.16 5.16
C THR A 15 0.50 -6.75 3.70
N GLU A 16 -0.32 -7.39 2.88
CA GLU A 16 -0.63 -6.91 1.54
C GLU A 16 -1.75 -5.87 1.63
N VAL A 17 -1.53 -4.69 1.07
CA VAL A 17 -2.48 -3.57 1.06
C VAL A 17 -2.81 -3.24 -0.38
N VAL A 18 -4.10 -3.20 -0.71
CA VAL A 18 -4.60 -2.82 -2.04
C VAL A 18 -5.11 -1.39 -1.99
N LEU A 19 -4.61 -0.55 -2.89
CA LEU A 19 -4.94 0.86 -3.00
C LEU A 19 -5.57 1.17 -4.35
N ASN A 20 -6.47 2.15 -4.39
CA ASN A 20 -6.99 2.72 -5.64
C ASN A 20 -6.06 3.85 -6.12
N VAL A 21 -5.03 3.54 -6.90
CA VAL A 21 -4.02 4.49 -7.37
C VAL A 21 -3.63 4.23 -8.82
N LYS A 22 -3.41 5.31 -9.59
CA LYS A 22 -2.93 5.19 -10.96
C LYS A 22 -1.44 4.87 -10.98
N ILE A 23 -1.02 4.07 -11.96
CA ILE A 23 0.39 3.67 -12.17
C ILE A 23 1.31 4.90 -12.29
N SER A 24 0.82 6.00 -12.86
CA SER A 24 1.55 7.26 -13.00
C SER A 24 1.91 7.93 -11.67
N ASP A 25 1.22 7.58 -10.58
CA ASP A 25 1.25 8.32 -9.32
C ASP A 25 2.16 7.64 -8.27
N MET A 26 2.88 6.58 -8.66
CA MET A 26 3.74 5.79 -7.77
C MET A 26 5.23 5.82 -8.14
N PRO A 27 5.95 6.92 -7.85
CA PRO A 27 7.40 6.92 -7.87
C PRO A 27 7.98 6.32 -6.58
N ASN A 28 8.73 5.22 -6.69
CA ASN A 28 9.74 4.72 -5.73
C ASN A 28 9.39 4.74 -4.22
N TYR A 29 8.13 4.55 -3.82
CA TYR A 29 7.78 4.56 -2.40
C TYR A 29 8.46 3.41 -1.64
N LYS A 30 9.18 3.73 -0.57
CA LYS A 30 9.85 2.75 0.31
C LYS A 30 9.18 2.63 1.67
N ILE A 31 8.38 3.63 2.05
CA ILE A 31 7.80 3.73 3.37
C ILE A 31 6.30 3.99 3.25
N ALA A 32 5.54 3.37 4.12
CA ALA A 32 4.13 3.64 4.34
C ALA A 32 3.86 4.05 5.79
N LEU A 33 2.96 5.00 5.99
CA LEU A 33 2.43 5.39 7.29
C LEU A 33 0.93 5.07 7.35
N ASP A 34 0.44 4.56 8.48
CA ASP A 34 -1.00 4.45 8.72
C ASP A 34 -1.60 5.76 9.28
N ASP A 35 -2.88 5.70 9.68
CA ASP A 35 -3.61 6.82 10.27
C ASP A 35 -3.03 7.33 11.60
N ASP A 36 -2.37 6.45 12.36
CA ASP A 36 -1.74 6.76 13.65
C ASP A 36 -0.27 7.18 13.50
N GLY A 37 0.26 7.18 12.27
CA GLY A 37 1.66 7.49 11.96
C GLY A 37 2.61 6.30 12.16
N THR A 38 2.10 5.09 12.35
CA THR A 38 2.91 3.87 12.41
C THR A 38 3.60 3.64 11.09
N ARG A 39 4.91 3.40 11.16
CA ARG A 39 5.76 3.23 9.97
C ARG A 39 5.89 1.77 9.57
N TYR A 40 5.72 1.53 8.28
CA TYR A 40 5.91 0.24 7.61
C TYR A 40 6.88 0.37 6.45
N ASN A 41 7.75 -0.63 6.27
CA ASN A 41 8.60 -0.70 5.08
C ASN A 41 7.83 -1.36 3.94
N ILE A 42 7.92 -0.78 2.75
CA ILE A 42 7.35 -1.36 1.53
C ILE A 42 8.38 -2.34 0.96
N LEU A 43 8.05 -3.63 0.99
CA LEU A 43 8.92 -4.71 0.51
C LEU A 43 8.84 -4.89 -1.01
N ARG A 44 7.64 -4.77 -1.56
CA ARG A 44 7.37 -4.85 -3.00
C ARG A 44 6.05 -4.16 -3.32
N TYR A 45 5.89 -3.79 -4.59
CA TYR A 45 4.60 -3.35 -5.11
C TYR A 45 4.33 -3.96 -6.48
N THR A 46 3.05 -4.11 -6.81
CA THR A 46 2.60 -4.65 -8.08
C THR A 46 1.40 -3.86 -8.60
N PHE A 47 1.35 -3.67 -9.92
CA PHE A 47 0.20 -3.12 -10.60
C PHE A 47 -0.43 -4.21 -11.46
N PRO A 48 -1.57 -4.78 -11.05
CA PRO A 48 -2.31 -5.66 -11.94
C PRO A 48 -2.62 -4.93 -13.25
N LYS A 49 -2.16 -5.48 -14.38
CA LYS A 49 -2.47 -4.99 -15.74
C LYS A 49 -3.92 -5.31 -16.16
N VAL A 50 -4.85 -5.30 -15.22
CA VAL A 50 -6.26 -5.59 -15.51
C VAL A 50 -6.90 -4.30 -16.00
N SER A 51 -7.32 -4.31 -17.27
CA SER A 51 -7.98 -3.17 -17.91
C SER A 51 -9.17 -2.68 -17.06
N GLY A 52 -9.14 -1.40 -16.68
CA GLY A 52 -10.26 -0.71 -16.04
C GLY A 52 -10.18 -0.56 -14.52
N ILE A 53 -9.19 -1.15 -13.84
CA ILE A 53 -9.07 -1.04 -12.38
C ILE A 53 -7.69 -0.46 -12.02
N PRO A 54 -7.60 0.82 -11.61
CA PRO A 54 -6.35 1.44 -11.19
C PRO A 54 -6.03 1.02 -9.74
N ASN A 55 -5.72 -0.26 -9.53
CA ASN A 55 -5.31 -0.76 -8.23
C ASN A 55 -3.80 -1.01 -8.18
N ALA A 56 -3.19 -0.72 -7.04
CA ALA A 56 -1.85 -1.18 -6.70
C ALA A 56 -1.92 -2.11 -5.49
N SER A 57 -1.15 -3.19 -5.51
CA SER A 57 -0.89 -4.01 -4.33
C SER A 57 0.50 -3.67 -3.79
N LEU A 58 0.57 -3.35 -2.49
CA LEU A 58 1.78 -3.08 -1.73
C LEU A 58 1.97 -4.18 -0.69
N LEU A 59 3.17 -4.77 -0.62
CA LEU A 59 3.53 -5.63 0.50
C LEU A 59 4.29 -4.82 1.53
N LEU A 60 3.75 -4.77 2.74
CA LEU A 60 4.35 -4.12 3.90
C LEU A 60 5.02 -5.15 4.80
N ASP A 61 6.12 -4.73 5.44
CA ASP A 61 6.70 -5.46 6.57
C ASP A 61 6.06 -4.98 7.87
N GLY A 62 5.23 -5.83 8.47
CA GLY A 62 4.42 -5.52 9.64
C GLY A 62 2.96 -5.92 9.47
N ASN A 63 2.20 -5.80 10.55
CA ASN A 63 0.76 -6.02 10.59
C ASN A 63 0.04 -4.68 10.47
N PHE A 64 -0.41 -4.33 9.27
CA PHE A 64 -1.16 -3.12 9.00
C PHE A 64 -2.67 -3.36 9.18
N THR A 65 -3.35 -2.44 9.86
CA THR A 65 -4.80 -2.48 10.13
C THR A 65 -5.51 -1.15 9.87
N GLY A 66 -4.83 -0.18 9.23
CA GLY A 66 -5.37 1.14 8.96
C GLY A 66 -6.38 1.15 7.79
N ASN A 67 -7.22 2.18 7.76
CA ASN A 67 -8.17 2.39 6.65
C ASN A 67 -7.60 3.29 5.56
N SER A 68 -6.50 3.95 5.85
CA SER A 68 -5.76 4.75 4.88
C SER A 68 -4.27 4.62 5.11
N ILE A 69 -3.52 5.01 4.09
CA ILE A 69 -2.07 4.89 4.09
C ILE A 69 -1.45 6.10 3.41
N GLU A 70 -0.42 6.66 4.01
CA GLU A 70 0.43 7.64 3.35
C GLU A 70 1.69 6.97 2.83
N LEU A 71 2.00 7.19 1.55
CA LEU A 71 3.21 6.68 0.92
C LEU A 71 4.28 7.77 0.83
N LEU A 72 5.51 7.39 1.19
CA LEU A 72 6.68 8.25 1.23
C LEU A 72 7.83 7.62 0.40
N PRO A 73 8.67 8.43 -0.28
CA PRO A 73 9.84 7.97 -1.04
C PRO A 73 10.85 7.14 -0.23
#